data_AF-A0A0W8FNU3-F1
#
_entry.id   AF-A0A0W8FNU3-F1
#
_cell.length_a   1.000
_cell.length_b   1.000
_cell.length_c   1.000
_cell.angle_alpha   90.00
_cell.angle_beta   90.00
_cell.angle_gamma   90.00
#
_symmetry.space_group_name_H-M   'P 1'
#
loop_
_entity.id
_entity.type
_entity.pdbx_description
1 polymer ?
#
loop_
_entity_poly.entity_id
_entity_poly.type
_entity_poly.pdbx_seq_one_letter_code
_entity_poly.pdbx_strand_id
1 'polypeptide(L)'
;MKANHLTTNDKKRGRYIKSLLILRGIEQQKIAEEVKASEALVSQVIRGHRKGVARNGKKITEIKQLLADKLGRQVEDLWPRRAA
;
A
#
# COMPACT_ATOMS: atom_id res chain seq x y z
N MET A 1 -2.07 7.15 28.53
CA MET A 1 -2.76 6.81 27.27
C MET A 1 -2.29 5.43 26.83
N LYS A 2 -3.19 4.45 26.65
CA LYS A 2 -2.78 3.15 26.09
C LYS A 2 -2.36 3.36 24.64
N ALA A 3 -1.14 2.97 24.30
CA ALA A 3 -0.69 2.99 22.91
C ALA A 3 -1.68 2.17 22.07
N ASN A 4 -2.27 2.78 21.05
CA ASN A 4 -3.18 2.09 20.12
C ASN A 4 -2.38 1.02 19.37
N HIS A 5 -2.33 -0.19 19.92
CA HIS A 5 -1.76 -1.35 19.26
C HIS A 5 -2.67 -1.72 18.09
N LEU A 6 -2.40 -1.15 16.91
CA LEU A 6 -3.05 -1.54 15.67
C LEU A 6 -2.85 -3.03 15.45
N THR A 7 -3.95 -3.77 15.34
CA THR A 7 -3.89 -5.21 15.08
C THR A 7 -3.43 -5.46 13.64
N THR A 8 -2.94 -6.68 13.37
CA THR A 8 -2.62 -7.11 12.00
C THR A 8 -3.83 -6.99 11.07
N ASN A 9 -5.06 -7.10 11.61
CA ASN A 9 -6.29 -6.93 10.86
C ASN A 9 -6.61 -5.46 10.54
N ASP A 10 -6.21 -4.52 11.39
CA ASP A 10 -6.31 -3.08 11.10
C ASP A 10 -5.34 -2.69 9.98
N LYS A 11 -4.12 -3.26 9.99
CA LYS A 11 -3.12 -3.09 8.92
C LYS A 11 -3.55 -3.69 7.57
N LYS A 12 -4.37 -4.75 7.59
CA LYS A 12 -4.94 -5.37 6.38
C LYS A 12 -6.02 -4.51 5.71
N ARG A 13 -6.65 -3.59 6.43
CA ARG A 13 -7.68 -2.72 5.87
C ARG A 13 -6.97 -1.58 5.14
N GLY A 14 -7.34 -1.33 3.88
CA GLY A 14 -6.79 -0.25 3.04
C GLY A 14 -6.73 1.15 3.67
N ARG A 15 -7.42 1.35 4.79
CA ARG A 15 -7.37 2.56 5.61
C ARG A 15 -6.01 2.75 6.28
N TYR A 16 -5.30 1.70 6.70
CA TYR A 16 -4.00 1.83 7.37
C TYR A 16 -2.95 2.50 6.47
N ILE A 17 -2.73 1.93 5.28
CA ILE A 17 -1.78 2.48 4.30
C ILE A 17 -2.23 3.88 3.87
N LYS A 18 -3.53 4.07 3.60
CA LYS A 18 -4.07 5.40 3.26
C LYS A 18 -3.79 6.44 4.34
N SER A 19 -3.96 6.10 5.62
CA SER A 19 -3.66 7.00 6.74
C SER A 19 -2.16 7.30 6.84
N LEU A 20 -1.30 6.31 6.61
CA LEU A 20 0.16 6.53 6.59
C LEU A 20 0.57 7.51 5.50
N LEU A 21 -0.01 7.39 4.31
CA LEU A 21 0.26 8.32 3.20
C LEU A 21 -0.18 9.74 3.55
N ILE A 22 -1.36 9.91 4.15
CA ILE A 22 -1.85 11.22 4.61
C ILE A 22 -0.90 11.81 5.66
N LEU A 23 -0.49 11.03 6.66
CA LEU A 23 0.41 11.48 7.73
C LEU A 23 1.80 11.89 7.21
N ARG A 24 2.23 11.33 6.07
CA ARG A 24 3.51 11.62 5.42
C ARG A 24 3.41 12.64 4.28
N GLY A 25 2.22 13.17 4.00
CA GLY A 25 2.00 14.10 2.89
C GLY A 25 2.25 13.49 1.50
N ILE A 26 2.08 12.17 1.36
CA ILE A 26 2.31 11.46 0.11
C ILE A 26 1.01 11.36 -0.67
N GLU A 27 0.98 11.99 -1.84
CA GLU A 27 -0.18 11.97 -2.75
C GLU A 27 -0.16 10.74 -3.65
N GLN A 28 -1.32 10.09 -3.82
CA GLN A 28 -1.46 8.89 -4.67
C GLN A 28 -1.17 9.19 -6.14
N GLN A 29 -1.48 10.41 -6.59
CA GLN A 29 -1.21 10.87 -7.94
C GLN A 29 0.29 10.88 -8.25
N LYS A 30 1.12 11.40 -7.33
CA LYS A 30 2.59 11.38 -7.50
C LYS A 30 3.15 9.96 -7.62
N ILE A 31 2.61 9.03 -6.84
CA ILE A 31 2.97 7.60 -6.96
C ILE A 31 2.61 7.07 -8.36
N ALA A 32 1.42 7.41 -8.85
CA ALA A 32 0.94 6.98 -10.16
C ALA A 32 1.82 7.52 -11.29
N GLU A 33 2.25 8.77 -11.20
CA GLU A 33 3.16 9.41 -12.15
C GLU A 33 4.55 8.75 -12.14
N GLU A 34 5.14 8.53 -10.95
CA GLU A 34 6.46 7.90 -10.80
C GLU A 34 6.51 6.48 -11.39
N VAL A 35 5.45 5.68 -11.19
CA VAL A 35 5.40 4.31 -11.71
C VAL A 35 4.75 4.20 -13.08
N LYS A 36 4.36 5.32 -13.71
CA LYS A 36 3.60 5.35 -14.98
C LYS A 36 2.40 4.39 -14.94
N ALA A 37 1.57 4.53 -13.91
CA ALA A 37 0.35 3.75 -13.71
C ALA A 37 -0.87 4.66 -13.59
N SER A 38 -2.07 4.10 -13.68
CA SER A 38 -3.28 4.84 -13.35
C SER A 38 -3.41 5.01 -11.84
N GLU A 39 -3.94 6.15 -11.41
CA GLU A 39 -4.26 6.41 -10.00
C GLU A 39 -5.23 5.35 -9.45
N ALA A 40 -6.16 4.88 -10.29
CA ALA A 40 -7.08 3.80 -9.95
C ALA A 40 -6.34 2.51 -9.55
N LEU A 41 -5.27 2.14 -10.27
CA LEU A 41 -4.46 0.97 -9.93
C LEU A 41 -3.73 1.18 -8.59
N VAL A 42 -3.13 2.36 -8.38
CA VAL A 42 -2.48 2.71 -7.11
C VAL A 42 -3.47 2.61 -5.94
N SER A 43 -4.68 3.15 -6.10
CA SER A 43 -5.74 3.08 -5.09
C SER A 43 -6.15 1.65 -4.77
N GLN A 44 -6.22 0.77 -5.78
CA GLN A 44 -6.49 -0.65 -5.59
C GLN A 44 -5.38 -1.36 -4.79
N VAL A 45 -4.11 -1.05 -5.07
CA VAL A 45 -2.95 -1.60 -4.34
C VAL A 45 -2.96 -1.16 -2.88
N ILE A 46 -3.19 0.14 -2.61
CA ILE A 46 -3.33 0.68 -1.25
C ILE A 46 -4.46 -0.01 -0.50
N ARG A 47 -5.57 -0.30 -1.18
CA ARG A 47 -6.72 -1.02 -0.58
C ARG A 47 -6.48 -2.51 -0.38
N GLY A 48 -5.36 -3.06 -0.88
CA GLY A 48 -5.06 -4.49 -0.82
C GLY A 48 -5.92 -5.34 -1.74
N HIS A 49 -6.57 -4.75 -2.75
CA HIS A 49 -7.39 -5.48 -3.71
C HIS A 49 -6.49 -6.33 -4.62
N ARG A 50 -6.89 -7.58 -4.87
CA ARG A 50 -6.16 -8.51 -5.75
C ARG A 50 -6.66 -8.50 -7.21
N LYS A 51 -7.60 -7.62 -7.55
CA LYS A 51 -8.11 -7.52 -8.92
C LYS A 51 -6.98 -7.06 -9.85
N GLY A 52 -6.79 -7.76 -10.97
CA GLY A 52 -5.79 -7.43 -11.97
C GLY A 52 -4.36 -7.91 -11.67
N VAL A 53 -4.11 -8.69 -10.60
CA VAL A 53 -2.77 -9.22 -10.30
C VAL A 53 -2.22 -10.08 -11.44
N ALA A 54 -3.05 -10.88 -12.10
CA ALA A 54 -2.63 -11.70 -13.24
C ALA A 54 -2.15 -10.86 -14.45
N ARG A 55 -2.72 -9.65 -14.65
CA ARG A 55 -2.40 -8.77 -15.78
C ARG A 55 -1.32 -7.74 -15.45
N ASN A 56 -1.28 -7.27 -14.20
CA ASN A 56 -0.46 -6.15 -13.76
C ASN A 56 0.56 -6.54 -12.67
N GLY A 57 0.86 -7.83 -12.50
CA GLY A 57 1.65 -8.35 -11.37
C GLY A 57 2.96 -7.60 -11.13
N LYS A 58 3.76 -7.40 -12.18
CA LYS A 58 5.02 -6.63 -12.09
C LYS A 58 4.79 -5.19 -11.64
N LYS A 59 3.81 -4.50 -12.24
CA LYS A 59 3.47 -3.12 -11.90
C LYS A 59 2.95 -2.99 -10.47
N ILE A 60 2.20 -3.96 -9.98
CA ILE A 60 1.72 -3.99 -8.59
C ILE A 60 2.90 -4.16 -7.62
N THR A 61 3.88 -5.00 -7.95
CA THR A 61 5.11 -5.14 -7.16
C THR A 61 5.91 -3.84 -7.13
N GLU A 62 6.06 -3.17 -8.27
CA GLU A 62 6.71 -1.85 -8.35
C GLU A 62 6.00 -0.80 -7.47
N ILE A 63 4.67 -0.71 -7.54
CA ILE A 63 3.88 0.20 -6.70
C ILE A 63 4.07 -0.11 -5.21
N LYS A 64 4.06 -1.39 -4.83
CA LYS A 64 4.25 -1.80 -3.43
C LYS A 64 5.63 -1.44 -2.91
N GLN A 65 6.67 -1.69 -3.70
CA GLN A 65 8.03 -1.37 -3.31
C GLN A 65 8.20 0.15 -3.13
N LEU A 66 7.73 0.94 -4.09
CA LEU A 66 7.83 2.40 -4.01
C LEU A 66 7.08 2.98 -2.80
N LEU A 67 5.89 2.46 -2.50
CA LEU A 67 5.11 2.85 -1.32
C LEU A 67 5.84 2.48 -0.02
N ALA A 68 6.48 1.30 0.03
CA ALA A 68 7.24 0.86 1.18
C ALA A 68 8.47 1.75 1.42
N ASP A 69 9.21 2.07 0.36
CA ASP A 69 10.39 2.93 0.39
C ASP A 69 10.03 4.35 0.88
N LYS A 70 9.00 4.97 0.29
CA LYS A 70 8.54 6.31 0.73
C LYS A 70 8.00 6.34 2.15
N LEU A 71 7.47 5.22 2.64
CA LEU A 71 7.00 5.09 4.02
C LEU A 71 8.09 4.66 5.01
N GLY A 72 9.30 4.34 4.52
CA GLY A 72 10.42 3.84 5.32
C GLY A 72 10.09 2.52 6.01
N ARG A 73 9.41 1.59 5.30
CA ARG A 73 8.93 0.31 5.84
C ARG A 73 9.22 -0.83 4.87
N GLN A 74 9.10 -2.06 5.33
CA GLN A 74 9.14 -3.23 4.45
C GLN A 74 7.78 -3.47 3.80
N VAL A 75 7.77 -4.10 2.63
CA VAL A 75 6.52 -4.43 1.91
C VAL A 75 5.66 -5.37 2.76
N GLU A 76 6.28 -6.29 3.49
CA GLU A 76 5.65 -7.29 4.36
C GLU A 76 4.94 -6.65 5.56
N ASP A 77 5.42 -5.51 6.04
CA ASP A 77 4.78 -4.76 7.14
C ASP A 77 3.45 -4.13 6.70
N LEU A 78 3.38 -3.74 5.43
CA LEU A 78 2.24 -3.05 4.82
C LEU A 78 1.25 -4.04 4.19
N TRP A 79 1.75 -5.11 3.58
CA TRP A 79 0.97 -6.19 2.97
C TRP A 79 1.44 -7.56 3.48
N PRO A 80 1.13 -7.93 4.74
CA PRO A 80 1.55 -9.20 5.30
C PRO A 80 0.97 -10.37 4.49
N ARG A 81 1.80 -11.36 4.17
CA ARG A 81 1.33 -12.65 3.63
C ARG A 81 0.41 -13.29 4.67
N ARG A 82 -0.68 -13.92 4.24
CA ARG A 82 -1.47 -14.74 5.17
C ARG A 82 -0.54 -15.81 5.74
N ALA A 83 -0.55 -16.01 7.06
CA ALA A 83 -0.13 -17.29 7.61
C ALA A 83 -1.01 -18.35 6.95
N ALA A 84 -0.36 -19.39 6.41
CA ALA A 84 -1.02 -20.51 5.73
C ALA A 84 -1.97 -21.23 6.69
#